data_AF-A0A956UW31-F1
#
_entry.id   AF-A0A956UW31-F1
#
_cell.length_a   1.000
_cell.length_b   1.000
_cell.length_c   1.000
_cell.angle_alpha   90.00
_cell.angle_beta   90.00
_cell.angle_gamma   90.00
#
_symmetry.space_group_name_H-M   'P 1'
#
loop_
_entity.id
_entity.type
_entity.pdbx_description
1 polymer ?
#
loop_
_entity_poly.entity_id
_entity_poly.type
_entity_poly.pdbx_seq_one_letter_code
_entity_poly.pdbx_strand_id
1 'polypeptide(L)' 'MDAPCLDCGEPLAIEMRDEEILGVEPAGMVGYAYGQIGGPPENRPFR' A
#
# COMPACT_ATOMS: atom_id res chain seq x y z
N MET A 1 -6.03 2.78 -5.46
CA MET A 1 -5.94 3.40 -4.12
C MET A 1 -5.26 4.73 -4.30
N ASP A 2 -5.84 5.79 -3.72
CA ASP A 2 -5.34 7.16 -3.86
C ASP A 2 -5.11 7.74 -2.47
N ALA A 3 -3.94 8.34 -2.25
CA ALA A 3 -3.55 8.91 -0.97
C ALA A 3 -2.54 10.06 -1.17
N PRO A 4 -2.43 11.02 -0.24
CA PRO A 4 -1.34 11.99 -0.25
C PRO A 4 -0.05 11.40 0.34
N CYS A 5 1.10 11.86 -0.15
CA CYS A 5 2.42 11.57 0.42
C CYS A 5 2.53 12.15 1.83
N LEU A 6 3.06 11.36 2.78
CA LEU A 6 3.21 11.81 4.16
C LEU A 6 4.21 12.96 4.33
N ASP A 7 5.25 13.01 3.48
CA ASP A 7 6.34 13.99 3.61
C ASP A 7 6.01 15.32 2.91
N CYS A 8 5.50 15.26 1.68
CA CYS A 8 5.30 16.44 0.82
C CYS A 8 3.85 16.70 0.42
N GLY A 9 2.91 15.78 0.68
CA GLY A 9 1.51 15.92 0.33
C GLY A 9 1.17 15.70 -1.16
N GLU A 10 2.15 15.42 -2.01
CA GLU A 10 1.91 15.09 -3.43
C GLU A 10 1.07 13.81 -3.58
N PRO A 11 0.24 13.70 -4.64
CA PRO A 11 -0.63 12.55 -4.82
C PRO A 11 0.15 11.26 -5.09
N LEU A 12 -0.31 10.19 -4.46
CA LEU A 12 0.18 8.82 -4.62
C LEU A 12 -0.96 7.94 -5.14
N ALA A 13 -0.68 7.08 -6.12
CA ALA A 13 -1.63 6.13 -6.67
C ALA A 13 -1.01 4.73 -6.76
N ILE A 14 -1.80 3.72 -6.36
CA ILE A 14 -1.46 2.30 -6.51
C ILE A 14 -2.64 1.57 -7.16
N GLU A 15 -2.37 0.82 -8.21
CA GLU A 15 -3.30 -0.13 -8.82
C GLU A 15 -2.93 -1.56 -8.38
N MET A 16 -3.91 -2.30 -7.86
CA MET A 16 -3.73 -3.68 -7.41
C MET A 16 -4.92 -4.55 -7.81
N ARG A 17 -4.67 -5.83 -8.06
CA ARG A 17 -5.70 -6.84 -8.30
C ARG A 17 -5.19 -8.20 -7.83
N ASP A 18 -6.03 -8.97 -7.14
CA ASP A 18 -5.72 -10.35 -6.73
C ASP A 18 -4.35 -10.51 -6.04
N GLU A 19 -4.07 -9.66 -5.05
CA GLU A 19 -2.78 -9.59 -4.31
C GLU A 19 -1.56 -9.13 -5.14
N GLU A 20 -1.75 -8.83 -6.42
CA GLU A 20 -0.70 -8.31 -7.30
C GLU A 20 -0.76 -6.78 -7.40
N ILE A 21 0.42 -6.16 -7.37
CA ILE A 21 0.59 -4.74 -7.69
C ILE A 21 0.74 -4.61 -9.21
N LEU A 22 -0.20 -3.91 -9.84
CA LEU A 22 -0.24 -3.70 -11.29
C LEU A 22 0.40 -2.36 -11.69
N GLY A 23 0.36 -1.36 -10.81
CA GLY A 23 0.89 -0.02 -11.08
C GLY A 23 1.15 0.78 -9.80
N VAL A 24 2.18 1.63 -9.84
CA VAL A 24 2.59 2.51 -8.74
C VAL A 24 3.07 3.84 -9.32
N GLU A 25 2.49 4.95 -8.86
CA GLU A 25 2.86 6.31 -9.24
C GLU A 25 2.92 7.19 -7.98
N PRO A 26 4.04 7.86 -7.69
CA PRO A 26 5.32 7.82 -8.41
C PRO A 26 6.08 6.50 -8.19
N ALA A 27 7.00 6.18 -9.11
CA ALA A 27 7.90 5.04 -8.96
C ALA A 27 8.79 5.18 -7.72
N GLY A 28 9.05 4.06 -7.03
CA GLY A 28 9.90 4.06 -5.82
C GLY A 28 9.20 4.52 -4.53
N MET A 29 7.86 4.65 -4.55
CA MET A 29 7.05 4.90 -3.36
C MET A 29 7.36 3.89 -2.24
N VAL A 30 7.35 4.38 -0.99
CA VAL A 30 7.54 3.55 0.21
C VAL A 30 6.36 3.76 1.16
N GLY A 31 5.83 2.66 1.69
CA GLY A 31 4.82 2.69 2.74
C GLY A 31 5.46 2.66 4.14
N TYR A 32 4.93 3.46 5.06
CA TYR A 32 5.31 3.41 6.47
C TYR A 32 4.21 2.74 7.30
N ALA A 33 4.59 1.84 8.19
CA ALA A 33 3.72 1.27 9.19
C ALA A 33 4.37 1.38 10.56
N TYR A 34 3.62 1.90 11.53
CA TYR A 34 4.09 2.01 12.92
C TYR A 34 4.30 0.63 13.57
N GLY A 35 3.56 -0.38 13.13
CA GLY A 35 3.65 -1.75 13.64
C GLY A 35 3.56 -2.80 12.52
N GLN A 36 3.54 -4.06 12.91
CA GLN A 36 3.52 -5.17 11.96
C GLN A 36 2.24 -5.17 11.11
N ILE A 37 2.41 -5.14 9.78
CA ILE A 37 1.32 -5.29 8.80
C ILE A 37 1.11 -6.77 8.46
N GLY A 38 -0.15 -7.18 8.32
CA GLY A 38 -0.52 -8.46 7.71
C GLY A 38 -0.62 -9.66 8.66
N GLY A 39 -0.07 -9.62 9.87
CA GLY A 39 -0.25 -10.65 10.91
C GLY A 39 -0.07 -12.12 10.45
N PRO A 40 -0.46 -13.10 11.28
CA PRO A 40 -0.56 -14.50 10.86
C PRO A 40 -1.57 -14.66 9.72
N PRO A 41 -1.29 -15.47 8.68
CA PRO A 41 -2.22 -15.70 7.57
C PRO A 41 -3.61 -16.17 8.01
N GLU A 42 -3.69 -16.95 9.09
CA GLU A 42 -4.96 -17.46 9.64
C GLU A 42 -5.91 -16.36 10.13
N ASN A 43 -5.37 -15.17 10.44
CA ASN A 43 -6.11 -14.05 11.01
C ASN A 43 -6.38 -12.91 10.01
N ARG A 44 -6.10 -13.12 8.70
CA ARG A 44 -6.35 -12.11 7.67
C ARG A 44 -7.84 -12.10 7.30
N PRO A 45 -8.53 -10.95 7.33
CA PRO A 45 -9.99 -10.88 7.15
C PRO A 45 -10.48 -11.18 5.72
N PHE A 46 -9.60 -11.20 4.72
CA PHE A 46 -9.95 -11.48 3.33
C PHE A 46 -9.01 -12.55 2.79
N ARG A 47 -9.60 -13.62 2.24
CA ARG A 47 -8.94 -14.75 1.58
C ARG A 47 -9.61 -14.99 0.24
#